data_AF-A0A0P9W9K2-F1
#
_entry.id   AF-A0A0P9W9K2-F1
#
_cell.length_a   1.000
_cell.length_b   1.000
_cell.length_c   1.000
_cell.angle_alpha   90.00
_cell.angle_beta   90.00
_cell.angle_gamma   90.00
#
_symmetry.space_group_name_H-M   'P 1'
#
loop_
_entity.id
_entity.type
_entity.pdbx_description
1 polymer ?
#
loop_
_entity_poly.entity_id
_entity_poly.type
_entity_poly.pdbx_seq_one_letter_code
_entity_poly.pdbx_strand_id
1 'polypeptide(L)'
;MRLFLAATKIFVVLATSNCFAYTPTSSPEGMYRTFEKNYKDMALATCITTAYKYDVNVGIDAGSSVSAMRDWTYYDMEKSPLGRR
;
A
#
# COMPACT_ATOMS: atom_id res chain seq x y z
N MET A 1 8.40 7.23 48.55
CA MET A 1 7.65 6.34 47.61
C MET A 1 7.02 7.05 46.41
N ARG A 2 6.78 8.39 46.42
CA ARG A 2 6.23 9.11 45.25
C ARG A 2 7.27 9.58 44.22
N LEU A 3 8.54 9.78 44.61
CA LEU A 3 9.63 10.16 43.69
C LEU A 3 10.05 9.03 42.74
N PHE A 4 10.04 7.77 43.21
CA PHE A 4 10.45 6.61 42.40
C PHE A 4 9.46 6.26 41.29
N LEU A 5 8.18 6.65 41.43
CA LEU A 5 7.14 6.43 40.43
C LEU A 5 7.21 7.40 39.23
N ALA A 6 7.83 8.57 39.40
CA ALA A 6 7.99 9.55 38.33
C ALA A 6 9.15 9.18 37.38
N ALA A 7 10.25 8.65 37.93
CA ALA A 7 11.43 8.28 37.16
C ALA A 7 11.19 7.09 36.21
N THR A 8 10.32 6.14 36.58
CA THR A 8 10.03 4.95 35.76
C THR A 8 9.23 5.28 34.51
N LYS A 9 8.41 6.33 34.52
CA LYS A 9 7.60 6.72 33.36
C LYS A 9 8.39 7.43 32.27
N ILE A 10 9.49 8.10 32.63
CA ILE A 10 10.33 8.83 31.67
C ILE A 10 11.21 7.88 30.84
N PHE A 11 11.63 6.75 31.42
CA PHE A 11 12.47 5.77 30.72
C PHE A 11 11.74 4.99 29.61
N VAL A 12 10.42 4.76 29.74
CA VAL A 12 9.65 4.00 28.75
C VAL A 12 9.36 4.83 27.49
N VAL A 13 9.30 6.16 27.60
CA VAL A 13 9.03 7.05 26.45
C VAL A 13 10.26 7.18 25.53
N LEU A 14 11.47 6.95 26.03
CA LEU A 14 12.70 7.09 25.23
C LEU A 14 13.09 5.83 24.43
N ALA A 15 12.42 4.69 24.67
CA ALA A 15 12.77 3.41 24.03
C ALA A 15 12.02 3.15 22.72
N THR A 16 10.94 3.88 22.41
CA THR A 16 10.11 3.63 21.22
C THR A 16 10.50 4.47 20.01
N SER A 17 11.43 5.42 20.15
CA SER A 17 11.78 6.41 19.12
C SER A 17 12.82 5.98 18.09
N ASN A 18 13.30 4.72 18.11
CA ASN A 18 14.30 4.22 17.15
C ASN A 18 13.81 3.12 16.19
N CYS A 19 12.50 2.92 16.06
CA CYS A 19 11.96 2.05 15.01
C CYS A 19 11.92 2.80 13.66
N PHE A 20 13.07 3.06 13.07
CA PHE A 20 13.11 3.44 11.66
C PHE A 20 12.70 2.21 10.83
N ALA A 21 11.61 2.33 10.08
CA ALA A 21 11.25 1.32 9.08
C ALA A 21 12.32 1.35 7.97
N TYR A 22 13.30 0.46 8.05
CA TYR A 22 14.27 0.25 6.98
C TYR A 22 13.57 -0.52 5.86
N THR A 23 13.22 0.20 4.80
CA THR A 23 12.86 -0.41 3.52
C THR A 23 14.10 -0.24 2.62
N PRO A 24 14.85 -1.31 2.31
CA PRO A 24 15.90 -1.20 1.32
C PRO A 24 15.29 -0.66 0.03
N THR A 25 15.98 0.23 -0.67
CA THR A 25 15.56 0.70 -1.99
C THR A 25 15.60 -0.48 -2.95
N SER A 26 14.48 -1.17 -3.10
CA SER A 26 14.26 -2.22 -4.08
C SER A 26 13.26 -1.71 -5.11
N SER A 27 13.39 -2.18 -6.35
CA SER A 27 12.35 -1.91 -7.35
C SER A 27 11.02 -2.53 -6.89
N PRO A 28 9.87 -2.03 -7.36
CA PRO A 28 8.58 -2.60 -7.01
C PRO A 28 8.50 -4.09 -7.36
N GLU A 29 8.04 -4.90 -6.41
CA GLU A 29 7.83 -6.34 -6.61
C GLU A 29 6.90 -6.66 -7.79
N GLY A 30 6.03 -5.72 -8.14
CA GLY A 30 5.16 -5.77 -9.31
C GLY A 30 5.91 -6.04 -10.62
N MET A 31 7.14 -5.55 -10.75
CA MET A 31 7.95 -5.72 -11.97
C MET A 31 8.51 -7.14 -12.14
N TYR A 32 8.63 -7.92 -11.06
CA TYR A 32 9.31 -9.22 -11.08
C TYR A 32 8.38 -10.41 -10.89
N ARG A 33 7.14 -10.19 -10.47
CA ARG A 33 6.13 -11.24 -10.26
C ARG A 33 5.34 -11.57 -11.52
N THR A 34 4.51 -12.61 -11.45
CA THR A 34 3.71 -13.06 -12.60
C THR A 34 2.64 -12.06 -13.01
N PHE A 35 2.35 -12.01 -14.32
CA PHE A 35 1.28 -11.16 -14.86
C PHE A 35 -0.09 -11.45 -14.25
N GLU A 36 -0.39 -12.71 -13.92
CA GLU A 36 -1.62 -13.11 -13.24
C GLU A 36 -1.75 -12.43 -11.86
N LYS A 37 -0.65 -12.39 -11.09
CA LYS A 37 -0.66 -11.75 -9.77
C LYS A 37 -0.83 -10.24 -9.90
N ASN A 38 -0.16 -9.61 -10.88
CA ASN A 38 -0.37 -8.20 -11.22
C ASN A 38 -1.83 -7.91 -11.60
N TYR A 39 -2.47 -8.78 -12.37
CA TYR A 39 -3.86 -8.62 -12.76
C TYR A 39 -4.82 -8.70 -11.56
N LYS A 40 -4.61 -9.65 -10.65
CA LYS A 40 -5.43 -9.77 -9.43
C LYS A 40 -5.30 -8.55 -8.52
N ASP A 41 -4.10 -8.02 -8.39
CA ASP A 41 -3.86 -6.82 -7.58
C ASP A 41 -4.43 -5.55 -8.24
N MET A 42 -4.35 -5.45 -9.56
CA MET A 42 -5.05 -4.38 -10.31
C MET A 42 -6.55 -4.45 -10.07
N ALA A 43 -7.14 -5.64 -10.08
CA ALA A 43 -8.56 -5.85 -9.77
C ALA A 43 -8.90 -5.40 -8.34
N LEU A 44 -8.04 -5.73 -7.37
CA LEU A 44 -8.19 -5.32 -5.98
C LEU A 44 -8.10 -3.80 -5.83
N ALA A 45 -7.08 -3.16 -6.39
CA ALA A 45 -6.92 -1.70 -6.36
C ALA A 45 -8.10 -0.99 -7.04
N THR A 46 -8.60 -1.55 -8.14
CA THR A 46 -9.80 -1.09 -8.83
C THR A 46 -11.07 -1.23 -7.96
N CYS A 47 -11.16 -2.29 -7.14
CA CYS A 47 -12.23 -2.45 -6.18
C CYS A 47 -12.17 -1.38 -5.09
N ILE A 48 -10.98 -1.13 -4.52
CA ILE A 48 -10.75 -0.13 -3.46
C ILE A 48 -11.12 1.28 -3.94
N THR A 49 -10.63 1.69 -5.11
CA THR A 49 -10.99 3.00 -5.71
C THR A 49 -12.49 3.16 -5.91
N THR A 50 -13.20 2.07 -6.22
CA THR A 50 -14.66 2.08 -6.38
C THR A 50 -15.39 2.17 -5.05
N ALA A 51 -14.96 1.38 -4.05
CA ALA A 51 -15.57 1.32 -2.73
C ALA A 51 -15.44 2.66 -1.99
N TYR A 52 -14.32 3.35 -2.17
CA TYR A 52 -13.99 4.62 -1.53
C TYR A 52 -14.01 5.79 -2.52
N LYS A 53 -14.89 5.77 -3.53
CA LYS A 53 -14.90 6.75 -4.64
C LYS A 53 -14.97 8.24 -4.26
N TYR A 54 -15.36 8.56 -3.02
CA TYR A 54 -15.46 9.93 -2.52
C TYR A 54 -14.29 10.35 -1.62
N ASP A 55 -13.37 9.43 -1.31
CA ASP A 55 -12.14 9.73 -0.61
C ASP A 55 -11.02 9.98 -1.62
N VAL A 56 -10.61 11.24 -1.74
CA VAL A 56 -9.57 11.67 -2.69
C VAL A 56 -8.22 11.01 -2.42
N ASN A 57 -7.87 10.78 -1.15
CA ASN A 57 -6.57 10.20 -0.79
C ASN A 57 -6.53 8.73 -1.17
N VAL A 58 -7.64 8.00 -0.93
CA VAL A 58 -7.78 6.61 -1.38
C VAL A 58 -7.77 6.54 -2.91
N GLY A 59 -8.43 7.49 -3.58
CA GLY A 59 -8.41 7.59 -5.04
C GLY A 59 -7.00 7.77 -5.61
N ILE A 60 -6.19 8.65 -5.00
CA ILE A 60 -4.80 8.89 -5.40
C ILE A 60 -3.95 7.63 -5.17
N ASP A 61 -3.99 7.06 -3.97
CA ASP A 61 -3.17 5.91 -3.58
C ASP A 61 -3.52 4.66 -4.39
N ALA A 62 -4.77 4.19 -4.31
CA ALA A 62 -5.19 2.99 -5.00
C ALA A 62 -5.27 3.19 -6.53
N GLY A 63 -5.60 4.39 -7.02
CA GLY A 63 -5.62 4.70 -8.45
C GLY A 63 -4.22 4.66 -9.08
N SER A 64 -3.19 5.12 -8.34
CA SER A 64 -1.80 4.96 -8.77
C SER A 64 -1.40 3.48 -8.87
N SER A 65 -1.87 2.65 -7.93
CA SER A 65 -1.66 1.20 -7.95
C SER A 65 -2.33 0.53 -9.16
N VAL A 66 -3.56 0.94 -9.54
CA VAL A 66 -4.23 0.45 -10.76
C VAL A 66 -3.38 0.74 -12.00
N SER A 67 -2.88 1.97 -12.10
CA SER A 67 -2.10 2.42 -13.27
C SER A 67 -0.79 1.64 -13.38
N ALA A 68 -0.03 1.51 -12.29
CA ALA A 68 1.22 0.76 -12.29
C ALA A 68 1.03 -0.72 -12.63
N MET A 69 -0.03 -1.36 -12.11
CA MET A 69 -0.30 -2.76 -12.41
C MET A 69 -0.78 -2.98 -13.84
N ARG A 70 -1.42 -1.98 -14.47
CA ARG A 70 -1.78 -2.03 -15.88
C ARG A 70 -0.55 -2.08 -16.78
N ASP A 71 0.52 -1.37 -16.41
CA ASP A 71 1.79 -1.37 -17.14
C ASP A 71 2.60 -2.66 -16.91
N TRP A 72 2.41 -3.31 -15.77
CA TRP A 72 3.17 -4.52 -15.39
C TRP A 72 2.38 -5.82 -15.58
N THR A 73 1.14 -5.79 -16.06
CA THR A 73 0.39 -6.98 -16.42
C THR A 73 0.39 -7.20 -17.93
N TYR A 74 0.25 -8.45 -18.37
CA TYR A 74 0.03 -8.79 -19.77
C TYR A 74 -1.38 -9.37 -19.91
N TYR A 75 -2.36 -8.48 -20.01
CA TYR A 75 -3.76 -8.82 -20.19
C TYR A 75 -4.42 -7.84 -21.17
N ASP A 76 -5.27 -8.36 -22.05
CA ASP A 76 -6.05 -7.55 -22.97
C ASP A 76 -7.15 -6.80 -22.18
N MET A 77 -6.90 -5.53 -21.89
CA MET A 77 -7.78 -4.72 -21.05
C MET A 77 -9.16 -4.51 -21.67
N GLU A 78 -9.30 -4.59 -23.00
CA GLU A 78 -10.61 -4.52 -23.68
C GLU A 78 -11.44 -5.78 -23.42
N LYS A 79 -10.78 -6.92 -23.21
CA LYS A 79 -11.42 -8.17 -22.77
C LYS A 79 -11.61 -8.24 -21.26
N SER A 80 -11.04 -7.31 -20.50
CA SER A 80 -11.10 -7.34 -19.04
C SER A 80 -12.49 -6.97 -18.55
N PRO A 81 -13.06 -7.71 -17.57
CA PRO A 81 -14.23 -7.23 -16.84
C PRO A 81 -14.00 -5.89 -16.14
N LEU A 82 -12.73 -5.47 -15.95
CA LEU A 82 -12.38 -4.18 -15.36
C LEU A 82 -12.34 -3.03 -16.40
N GLY A 83 -12.15 -3.33 -17.68
CA GLY A 83 -12.00 -2.33 -18.75
C GLY A 83 -13.33 -1.78 -19.30
N ARG A 84 -14.46 -2.42 -18.98
CA ARG A 84 -15.80 -1.96 -19.42
C ARG A 84 -16.43 -0.92 -18.50
N ARG A 85 -15.68 0.10 -18.08
CA ARG A 85 -16.25 1.20 -17.27
C ARG A 85 -16.10 2.54 -17.93
#